data_AF-A0A7Y2E1X9-F1
#
_entry.id   AF-A0A7Y2E1X9-F1
#
_cell.length_a   1.000
_cell.length_b   1.000
_cell.length_c   1.000
_cell.angle_alpha   90.00
_cell.angle_beta   90.00
_cell.angle_gamma   90.00
#
_symmetry.space_group_name_H-M   'P 1'
#
loop_
_entity.id
_entity.type
_entity.pdbx_description
1 polymer ?
#
loop_
_entity_poly.entity_id
_entity_poly.type
_entity_poly.pdbx_seq_one_letter_code
_entity_poly.pdbx_strand_id
1 'polypeptide(L)'
;MRLLSIFVFSLLIFTGSTLQLYSQDKKIGLVLSGGGAKGFAHVGVLRALEEHQIPIDYITGTSIGALIGSMYAMGMSVDEIEMMIADPRFNERAEGVIHDDYKYFFSDYPLDAGWVTLNMAYDSILHTRIPGGLVSSA
;
A
#
# COMPACT_ATOMS: atom_id res chain seq x y z
N MET A 1 -39.81 -17.16 43.80
CA MET A 1 -39.34 -15.96 43.07
C MET A 1 -37.91 -16.08 42.51
N ARG A 2 -36.92 -16.58 43.28
CA ARG A 2 -35.51 -16.70 42.81
C ARG A 2 -35.28 -17.68 41.64
N LEU A 3 -35.98 -18.82 41.62
CA LEU A 3 -35.90 -19.79 40.51
C LEU A 3 -36.44 -19.23 39.18
N LEU A 4 -37.51 -18.43 39.26
CA LEU A 4 -38.10 -17.79 38.08
C LEU A 4 -37.15 -16.73 37.50
N SER A 5 -36.46 -15.95 38.34
CA SER A 5 -35.51 -14.94 37.85
C SER A 5 -34.28 -15.58 37.20
N ILE A 6 -33.77 -16.69 37.74
CA ILE A 6 -32.63 -17.42 37.15
C ILE A 6 -33.01 -18.00 35.78
N PHE A 7 -34.21 -18.56 35.67
CA PHE A 7 -34.69 -19.11 34.40
C PHE A 7 -34.88 -18.03 33.33
N VAL A 8 -35.49 -16.90 33.70
CA VAL A 8 -35.65 -15.74 32.79
C VAL A 8 -34.29 -15.18 32.37
N PHE A 9 -33.33 -15.09 33.29
CA PHE A 9 -31.98 -14.61 32.98
C PHE A 9 -31.23 -15.56 32.04
N SER A 10 -31.34 -16.87 32.26
CA SER A 10 -30.77 -17.88 31.37
C SER A 10 -31.42 -17.88 29.98
N LEU A 11 -32.73 -17.64 29.90
CA LEU A 11 -33.46 -17.52 28.63
C LEU A 11 -33.06 -16.26 27.86
N LEU A 12 -32.83 -15.14 28.54
CA LEU A 12 -32.30 -13.90 27.95
C LEU A 12 -30.90 -14.08 27.38
N ILE A 13 -30.01 -14.77 28.11
CA ILE A 13 -28.66 -15.08 27.61
C ILE A 13 -28.72 -16.02 26.40
N PHE A 14 -29.58 -17.05 26.45
CA PHE A 14 -29.72 -18.02 25.36
C PHE A 14 -30.33 -17.40 24.09
N THR A 15 -31.31 -16.51 24.23
CA THR A 15 -31.91 -15.80 23.09
C THR A 15 -30.98 -14.73 22.52
N GLY A 16 -30.20 -14.02 23.35
CA GLY A 16 -29.19 -13.06 22.87
C GLY A 16 -28.05 -13.74 22.09
N SER A 17 -27.62 -14.93 22.51
CA SER A 17 -26.54 -15.67 21.84
C SER A 17 -26.96 -16.29 20.51
N THR A 18 -28.23 -16.67 20.33
CA THR A 18 -28.75 -17.15 19.03
C THR A 18 -29.00 -16.01 18.03
N LEU A 19 -29.32 -14.81 18.50
CA LEU A 19 -29.42 -13.59 17.68
C LEU A 19 -28.07 -13.20 17.05
N GLN A 20 -26.97 -13.33 17.79
CA GLN A 20 -25.61 -13.01 17.30
C GLN A 20 -25.18 -13.91 16.12
N LEU A 21 -25.61 -15.18 16.11
CA LEU A 21 -25.23 -16.17 15.08
C LEU A 21 -26.00 -16.00 13.77
N TYR A 22 -27.09 -15.23 13.76
CA TYR A 22 -27.96 -15.06 12.59
C TYR A 22 -27.63 -13.82 11.73
N SER A 23 -26.71 -12.96 12.18
CA SER A 23 -26.09 -11.96 11.31
C SER A 23 -24.99 -12.63 10.51
N GLN A 24 -25.33 -13.19 9.35
CA GLN A 24 -24.34 -13.45 8.31
C GLN A 24 -23.84 -12.09 7.82
N ASP A 25 -22.86 -11.52 8.53
CA ASP A 25 -22.22 -10.27 8.17
C ASP A 25 -21.66 -10.42 6.76
N LYS A 26 -22.35 -9.82 5.79
CA LYS A 26 -21.92 -9.83 4.40
C LYS A 26 -20.59 -9.13 4.33
N LYS A 27 -19.57 -9.89 3.93
CA LYS A 27 -18.23 -9.35 3.74
C LYS A 27 -18.16 -8.49 2.48
N ILE A 28 -17.55 -7.32 2.59
CA ILE A 28 -17.43 -6.35 1.50
C ILE A 28 -15.97 -6.28 1.06
N GLY A 29 -15.74 -6.60 -0.21
CA GLY A 29 -14.44 -6.44 -0.87
C GLY A 29 -14.41 -5.19 -1.74
N LEU A 30 -13.41 -4.33 -1.54
CA LEU A 30 -13.15 -3.14 -2.33
C LEU A 30 -12.02 -3.40 -3.33
N VAL A 31 -12.26 -3.10 -4.61
CA VAL A 31 -11.29 -3.28 -5.70
C VAL A 31 -10.91 -1.92 -6.29
N LEU A 32 -9.64 -1.53 -6.16
CA LEU A 32 -9.12 -0.24 -6.61
C LEU A 32 -8.22 -0.41 -7.83
N SER A 33 -8.70 0.00 -9.00
CA SER A 33 -7.95 -0.09 -10.25
C SER A 33 -6.74 0.85 -10.28
N GLY A 34 -5.80 0.57 -11.20
CA GLY A 34 -4.76 1.52 -11.57
C GLY A 34 -5.28 2.66 -12.45
N GLY A 35 -4.50 3.73 -12.61
CA GLY A 35 -4.89 4.87 -13.45
C GLY A 35 -4.01 6.11 -13.38
N GLY A 36 -2.79 6.01 -12.83
CA GLY A 36 -1.90 7.15 -12.60
C GLY A 36 -2.55 8.20 -11.70
N ALA A 37 -2.33 9.49 -12.01
CA ALA A 37 -2.86 10.61 -11.21
C ALA A 37 -4.40 10.61 -11.10
N LYS A 38 -5.13 10.08 -12.08
CA LYS A 38 -6.61 9.99 -11.98
C LYS A 38 -7.07 9.03 -10.87
N GLY A 39 -6.21 8.10 -10.46
CA GLY A 39 -6.50 7.16 -9.39
C GLY A 39 -6.60 7.79 -8.01
N PHE A 40 -6.21 9.06 -7.83
CA PHE A 40 -6.45 9.79 -6.57
C PHE A 40 -7.95 9.93 -6.25
N ALA A 41 -8.83 9.77 -7.24
CA ALA A 41 -10.27 9.70 -7.01
C ALA A 41 -10.68 8.58 -6.03
N HIS A 42 -9.87 7.53 -5.87
CA HIS A 42 -10.11 6.46 -4.90
C HIS A 42 -10.16 6.98 -3.46
N VAL A 43 -9.47 8.07 -3.13
CA VAL A 43 -9.55 8.71 -1.80
C VAL A 43 -10.96 9.24 -1.54
N GLY A 44 -11.58 9.87 -2.55
CA GLY A 44 -12.97 10.33 -2.45
C GLY A 44 -13.97 9.16 -2.32
N VAL A 45 -13.69 8.04 -2.97
CA VAL A 45 -14.50 6.81 -2.80
C VAL A 45 -14.41 6.30 -1.37
N LEU A 46 -13.21 6.22 -0.80
CA LEU A 46 -13.02 5.83 0.60
C LEU A 46 -13.79 6.76 1.55
N ARG A 47 -13.72 8.08 1.33
CA ARG A 47 -14.48 9.07 2.10
C ARG A 47 -15.99 8.78 2.07
N ALA A 48 -16.53 8.57 0.87
CA ALA A 48 -17.95 8.28 0.70
C ALA A 48 -18.35 6.96 1.40
N LEU A 49 -17.50 5.94 1.35
CA LEU A 49 -17.75 4.67 2.05
C LEU A 49 -17.77 4.85 3.57
N GLU A 50 -16.85 5.64 4.14
CA GLU A 50 -16.83 5.96 5.57
C GLU A 50 -18.06 6.79 5.99
N GLU A 51 -18.41 7.83 5.23
CA GLU A 51 -19.58 8.68 5.48
C GLU A 51 -20.90 7.89 5.49
N HIS A 52 -20.99 6.85 4.65
CA HIS A 52 -22.13 5.95 4.59
C HIS A 52 -22.02 4.73 5.51
N GLN A 53 -21.00 4.66 6.36
CA GLN A 53 -20.78 3.55 7.30
C GLN A 53 -20.73 2.18 6.63
N ILE A 54 -20.16 2.11 5.42
CA ILE A 54 -20.01 0.87 4.65
C ILE A 54 -18.69 0.20 5.09
N PRO A 55 -18.73 -0.93 5.81
CA PRO A 55 -17.51 -1.59 6.26
C PRO A 55 -16.76 -2.20 5.06
N ILE A 56 -15.43 -2.17 5.10
CA ILE A 56 -14.57 -2.81 4.09
C ILE A 56 -13.78 -3.91 4.77
N ASP A 57 -14.03 -5.16 4.39
CA ASP A 57 -13.35 -6.33 4.97
C ASP A 57 -12.10 -6.71 4.19
N TYR A 58 -12.09 -6.46 2.88
CA TYR A 58 -10.98 -6.80 1.99
C TYR A 58 -10.70 -5.66 1.03
N ILE A 59 -9.42 -5.40 0.77
CA ILE A 59 -8.98 -4.41 -0.22
C ILE A 59 -7.99 -5.08 -1.15
N THR A 60 -8.18 -4.86 -2.45
CA THR A 60 -7.20 -5.22 -3.48
C THR A 60 -7.05 -4.06 -4.44
N GLY A 61 -5.86 -3.89 -5.01
CA GLY A 61 -5.65 -2.85 -6.00
C GLY A 61 -4.38 -3.02 -6.82
N THR A 62 -4.26 -2.18 -7.86
CA THR A 62 -3.14 -2.19 -8.80
C THR A 62 -2.53 -0.79 -8.91
N SER A 63 -1.20 -0.69 -8.90
CA SER A 63 -0.47 0.60 -9.04
C SER A 63 -0.99 1.63 -8.02
N ILE A 64 -1.51 2.77 -8.46
CA ILE A 64 -2.04 3.80 -7.55
C ILE A 64 -3.20 3.30 -6.66
N GLY A 65 -4.04 2.39 -7.16
CA GLY A 65 -5.09 1.77 -6.35
C GLY A 65 -4.52 0.85 -5.28
N ALA A 66 -3.40 0.17 -5.57
CA ALA A 66 -2.68 -0.62 -4.56
C ALA A 66 -2.07 0.29 -3.48
N LEU A 67 -1.48 1.42 -3.90
CA LEU A 67 -0.89 2.38 -2.99
C LEU A 67 -1.93 2.94 -2.01
N ILE A 68 -3.01 3.53 -2.53
CA ILE A 68 -4.10 4.11 -1.72
C ILE A 68 -4.76 3.02 -0.85
N GLY A 69 -5.06 1.87 -1.44
CA GLY A 69 -5.68 0.75 -0.74
C GLY A 69 -4.81 0.22 0.40
N SER A 70 -3.48 0.17 0.21
CA SER A 70 -2.54 -0.26 1.25
C SER A 70 -2.46 0.74 2.40
N MET A 71 -2.40 2.05 2.11
CA MET A 71 -2.40 3.09 3.15
C MET A 71 -3.66 3.02 4.01
N TYR A 72 -4.83 2.89 3.37
CA TYR A 72 -6.09 2.75 4.08
C TYR A 72 -6.15 1.45 4.90
N ALA A 73 -5.70 0.32 4.33
CA ALA A 73 -5.63 -0.96 5.05
C ALA A 73 -4.65 -0.94 6.24
N MET A 74 -3.63 -0.06 6.21
CA MET A 74 -2.72 0.18 7.34
C MET A 74 -3.37 1.01 8.46
N GLY A 75 -4.63 1.42 8.31
CA GLY A 75 -5.36 2.19 9.30
C GLY A 75 -5.12 3.70 9.21
N MET A 76 -4.53 4.20 8.12
CA MET A 76 -4.46 5.64 7.88
C MET A 76 -5.86 6.17 7.58
N SER A 77 -6.19 7.31 8.18
CA SER A 77 -7.41 8.04 7.87
C SER A 77 -7.40 8.57 6.44
N VAL A 78 -8.59 8.77 5.86
CA VAL A 78 -8.74 9.35 4.53
C VAL A 78 -8.04 10.71 4.43
N ASP A 79 -8.07 11.52 5.49
CA ASP A 79 -7.41 12.82 5.54
C ASP A 79 -5.87 12.71 5.52
N GLU A 80 -5.30 11.74 6.24
CA GLU A 80 -3.84 11.50 6.21
C GLU A 80 -3.38 11.03 4.82
N ILE A 81 -4.18 10.18 4.16
CA ILE A 81 -3.90 9.71 2.80
C ILE A 81 -3.96 10.88 1.82
N GLU A 82 -4.97 11.74 1.94
CA GLU A 82 -5.10 12.94 1.13
C GLU A 82 -3.91 13.88 1.31
N MET A 83 -3.46 14.11 2.55
CA MET A 83 -2.26 14.91 2.84
C MET A 83 -0.99 14.31 2.23
N MET A 84 -0.81 12.99 2.30
CA MET A 84 0.35 12.33 1.70
C MET A 84 0.41 12.49 0.19
N ILE A 85 -0.74 12.44 -0.48
CA ILE A 85 -0.84 12.55 -1.94
C ILE A 85 -0.70 14.01 -2.39
N ALA A 86 -1.22 14.96 -1.61
CA ALA A 86 -1.10 16.39 -1.89
C ALA A 86 0.32 16.94 -1.66
N ASP A 87 1.19 16.19 -0.98
CA ASP A 87 2.57 16.58 -0.74
C ASP A 87 3.35 16.74 -2.06
N PRO A 88 4.00 17.88 -2.33
CA PRO A 88 4.79 18.08 -3.55
C PRO A 88 5.86 17.00 -3.78
N ARG A 89 6.43 16.45 -2.70
CA ARG A 89 7.42 15.38 -2.75
C ARG A 89 6.84 14.07 -3.29
N PHE A 90 5.51 13.90 -3.23
CA PHE A 90 4.85 12.78 -3.87
C PHE A 90 5.05 12.81 -5.38
N ASN A 91 4.89 13.97 -6.01
CA ASN A 91 5.10 14.13 -7.44
C ASN A 91 6.56 13.90 -7.83
N GLU A 92 7.51 14.42 -7.05
CA GLU A 92 8.95 14.17 -7.26
C GLU A 92 9.26 12.66 -7.24
N ARG A 93 8.72 11.94 -6.25
CA ARG A 93 8.88 10.48 -6.15
C ARG A 93 8.22 9.76 -7.32
N ALA A 94 7.05 10.22 -7.76
CA ALA A 94 6.33 9.63 -8.90
C ALA A 94 7.05 9.85 -10.23
N GLU A 95 7.77 10.97 -10.38
CA GLU A 95 8.62 11.29 -11.53
C GLU A 95 9.98 10.58 -11.48
N GLY A 96 10.30 9.93 -10.37
CA GLY A 96 11.56 9.22 -10.18
C GLY A 96 12.73 10.14 -9.87
N VAL A 97 12.47 11.34 -9.35
CA VAL A 97 13.52 12.25 -8.87
C VAL A 97 14.17 11.62 -7.64
N ILE A 98 15.47 11.31 -7.76
CA ILE A 98 16.28 10.79 -6.66
C ILE A 98 16.98 11.97 -6.01
N HIS A 99 16.65 12.28 -4.76
CA HIS A 99 17.33 13.31 -3.99
C HIS A 99 18.78 12.90 -3.71
N ASP A 100 19.70 13.86 -3.69
CA ASP A 100 21.15 13.61 -3.56
C ASP A 100 21.50 12.76 -2.33
N ASP A 101 20.72 12.86 -1.25
CA ASP A 101 20.89 12.07 -0.02
C ASP A 101 20.76 10.56 -0.25
N TYR A 102 19.97 10.15 -1.25
CA TYR A 102 19.75 8.74 -1.59
C TYR A 102 20.64 8.26 -2.72
N LYS A 103 21.39 9.15 -3.38
CA LYS A 103 22.24 8.82 -4.52
C LYS A 103 23.27 7.74 -4.18
N TYR A 104 23.76 7.71 -2.93
CA TYR A 104 24.69 6.68 -2.45
C TYR A 104 24.16 5.24 -2.55
N PHE A 105 22.83 5.05 -2.47
CA PHE A 105 22.22 3.72 -2.60
C PHE A 105 22.07 3.25 -4.04
N PHE A 106 22.23 4.15 -5.00
CA PHE A 106 22.20 3.84 -6.42
C PHE A 106 23.63 3.72 -6.92
N SER A 107 23.94 2.62 -7.62
CA SER A 107 25.23 2.50 -8.28
C SER A 107 25.30 3.52 -9.41
N ASP A 108 26.08 4.59 -9.21
CA ASP A 108 26.47 5.47 -10.29
C ASP A 108 27.38 4.67 -11.24
N TYR A 109 26.87 4.36 -12.42
CA TYR A 109 27.70 3.83 -13.50
C TYR A 109 28.28 5.03 -14.26
N PRO A 110 29.61 5.20 -14.33
CA PRO A 110 30.15 6.10 -15.34
C PRO A 110 29.66 5.58 -16.70
N LEU A 111 28.98 6.44 -17.46
CA LEU A 111 28.64 6.17 -18.86
C LEU A 111 29.94 6.25 -19.67
N ASP A 112 30.83 5.28 -19.47
CA ASP A 112 31.99 5.09 -20.32
C ASP A 112 31.70 4.00 -21.36
N ALA A 113 32.38 4.07 -22.51
CA ALA A 113 32.30 3.05 -23.53
C ALA A 113 33.19 1.83 -23.19
N GLY A 114 33.49 1.59 -21.91
CA GLY A 114 34.34 0.52 -21.45
C GLY A 114 33.62 -0.83 -21.53
N TRP A 115 34.05 -1.71 -22.44
CA TRP A 115 33.45 -3.05 -22.57
C TRP A 115 33.77 -3.95 -21.39
N VAL A 116 34.87 -3.66 -20.69
CA VAL A 116 35.40 -4.46 -19.58
C VAL A 116 35.96 -3.54 -18.50
N THR A 117 35.34 -3.51 -17.33
CA THR A 117 35.90 -2.87 -16.12
C THR A 117 36.54 -3.93 -15.24
N LEU A 118 37.85 -3.81 -14.97
CA LEU A 118 38.57 -4.65 -14.02
C LEU A 118 38.76 -3.90 -12.71
N ASN A 119 37.95 -4.26 -11.70
CA ASN A 119 38.15 -3.77 -10.34
C ASN A 119 39.23 -4.60 -9.65
N MET A 120 40.44 -4.04 -9.53
CA MET A 120 41.52 -4.65 -8.76
C MET A 120 41.41 -4.23 -7.28
N ALA A 121 40.53 -4.88 -6.54
CA ALA A 121 40.57 -4.85 -5.08
C ALA A 121 41.51 -5.97 -4.60
N TYR A 122 42.46 -5.65 -3.73
CA TYR A 122 43.47 -6.60 -3.22
C TYR A 122 42.85 -7.80 -2.46
N ASP A 123 41.58 -7.65 -2.07
CA ASP A 123 40.91 -8.50 -1.10
C ASP A 123 39.72 -9.26 -1.70
N SER A 124 39.43 -9.13 -3.00
CA SER A 124 38.23 -9.72 -3.59
C SER A 124 38.47 -10.18 -5.03
N ILE A 125 38.19 -11.47 -5.24
CA ILE A 125 38.28 -12.23 -6.48
C ILE A 125 37.79 -11.39 -7.66
N LEU A 126 38.59 -11.36 -8.73
CA LEU A 126 38.39 -10.64 -9.98
C LEU A 126 36.90 -10.68 -10.42
N HIS A 127 36.18 -9.57 -10.28
CA HIS A 127 34.81 -9.44 -10.77
C HIS A 127 34.82 -8.76 -12.14
N THR A 128 34.74 -9.55 -13.20
CA THR A 128 34.50 -9.06 -14.56
C THR A 128 33.00 -8.80 -14.72
N ARG A 129 32.60 -7.56 -14.98
CA ARG A 129 31.21 -7.19 -15.31
C ARG A 129 31.14 -6.69 -16.75
N ILE A 130 30.21 -7.25 -17.51
CA ILE A 130 29.89 -6.80 -18.87
C ILE A 130 28.73 -5.79 -18.77
N PRO A 131 28.85 -4.57 -19.32
CA PRO A 131 27.76 -3.60 -19.30
C PRO A 131 26.52 -4.12 -20.04
N GLY A 132 25.34 -3.98 -19.42
CA GLY A 132 24.07 -4.47 -19.98
C GLY A 132 23.40 -3.57 -21.01
N GLY A 133 24.04 -2.46 -21.42
CA GLY A 133 23.45 -1.44 -22.29
C GLY A 133 24.41 -0.92 -23.35
N LEU A 134 23.87 -0.58 -24.53
CA LEU A 134 24.59 0.13 -25.59
C LEU A 134 24.57 1.63 -25.28
N VAL A 135 25.73 2.20 -24.98
CA VAL A 135 25.93 3.64 -24.88
C VAL A 135 26.54 4.14 -26.18
N SER A 136 25.89 5.12 -26.81
CA SER A 136 26.45 5.80 -27.98
C SER A 136 27.49 6.80 -27.51
N SER A 137 28.76 6.60 -27.89
CA SER A 137 29.80 7.61 -27.76
C SER A 137 29.49 8.75 -28.72
N ALA A 138 29.21 9.94 -28.19
CA ALA A 138 29.22 11.19 -28.96
C ALA A 138 30.66 11.57 -29.35
#